data_AF-A0A2E6ANU2-F1
#
_entry.id   AF-A0A2E6ANU2-F1
#
_cell.length_a   1.000
_cell.length_b   1.000
_cell.length_c   1.000
_cell.angle_alpha   90.00
_cell.angle_beta   90.00
_cell.angle_gamma   90.00
#
_symmetry.space_group_name_H-M   'P 1'
#
loop_
_entity.id
_entity.type
_entity.pdbx_description
1 polymer ?
#
loop_
_entity_poly.entity_id
_entity_poly.type
_entity_poly.pdbx_seq_one_letter_code
_entity_poly.pdbx_strand_id
1 'polypeptide(L)'
;MVEIDVSVTSDGYSVALHGPNLESGTSGSGKVSQVSLEELLNYFVRGQDGEITDEKTPLVEDLLRNFGTKTKWNLDLKEGRIQENLTKVIDNLGLQNHIVLSGLKPSHVKRTVVNNPNLNVLVNLSKVDQLLVALKFIGPLYVKYRFRSLSQESSVIAINMHYRYISKHIIREIHKL
;
A
#
# COMPACT_ATOMS: atom_id res chain seq x y z
N MET A 1 8.04 -6.86 10.02
CA MET A 1 7.27 -6.49 8.80
C MET A 1 7.94 -5.26 8.22
N VAL A 2 8.15 -5.23 6.92
CA VAL A 2 8.71 -4.08 6.20
C VAL A 2 7.60 -3.47 5.36
N GLU A 3 7.45 -2.15 5.43
CA GLU A 3 6.51 -1.41 4.60
C GLU A 3 7.28 -0.78 3.43
N ILE A 4 6.68 -0.84 2.24
CA ILE A 4 7.24 -0.26 1.02
C ILE A 4 6.13 0.45 0.26
N ASP A 5 6.41 1.70 -0.10
CA ASP A 5 5.62 2.46 -1.05
C ASP A 5 5.77 1.87 -2.46
N VAL A 6 4.66 1.44 -3.06
CA VAL A 6 4.65 0.87 -4.40
C VAL A 6 4.11 1.89 -5.41
N SER A 7 5.02 2.36 -6.25
CA SER A 7 4.70 3.16 -7.43
C SER A 7 4.80 2.32 -8.70
N VAL A 8 4.23 2.81 -9.81
CA VAL A 8 4.18 2.07 -11.07
C VAL A 8 4.73 2.93 -12.20
N THR A 9 5.63 2.34 -13.00
CA THR A 9 6.19 2.96 -14.21
C THR A 9 5.16 3.02 -15.34
N SER A 10 5.45 3.76 -16.41
CA SER A 10 4.53 3.90 -17.55
C SER A 10 4.21 2.58 -18.27
N ASP A 11 5.14 1.62 -18.20
CA ASP A 11 5.08 0.27 -18.74
C ASP A 11 4.62 -0.79 -17.71
N GLY A 12 4.16 -0.36 -16.53
CA GLY A 12 3.43 -1.21 -15.59
C GLY A 12 4.28 -1.96 -14.56
N TYR A 13 5.58 -1.66 -14.43
CA TYR A 13 6.42 -2.29 -13.41
C TYR A 13 6.24 -1.63 -12.05
N SER A 14 6.16 -2.46 -11.00
CA SER A 14 6.01 -2.01 -9.62
C SER A 14 7.39 -1.75 -8.98
N VAL A 15 7.63 -0.54 -8.52
CA VAL A 15 8.90 -0.07 -7.96
C VAL A 15 8.74 0.44 -6.54
N ALA A 16 9.77 0.24 -5.71
CA ALA A 16 9.80 0.68 -4.32
C ALA A 16 10.16 2.18 -4.26
N LEU A 17 9.16 3.03 -4.41
CA LEU A 17 9.33 4.48 -4.48
C LEU A 17 8.11 5.21 -3.92
N HIS A 18 8.35 6.19 -3.06
CA HIS A 18 7.34 7.13 -2.60
C HIS A 18 7.01 8.17 -3.69
N GLY A 19 6.22 7.75 -4.68
CA GLY A 19 5.77 8.58 -5.79
C GLY A 19 4.76 9.67 -5.37
N PRO A 20 4.14 10.37 -6.33
CA PRO A 20 4.24 10.16 -7.77
C PRO A 20 5.46 10.83 -8.42
N ASN A 21 6.10 11.78 -7.75
CA ASN A 21 7.18 12.59 -8.33
C ASN A 21 8.54 11.91 -8.11
N LEU A 22 9.38 11.88 -9.14
CA LEU A 22 10.70 11.24 -9.10
C LEU A 22 11.70 12.05 -8.28
N GLU A 23 11.59 13.38 -8.31
CA GLU A 23 12.54 14.28 -7.63
C GLU A 23 12.50 14.17 -6.09
N SER A 24 11.47 13.54 -5.51
CA SER A 24 11.35 13.33 -4.06
C SER A 24 12.32 12.28 -3.52
N GLY A 25 12.76 11.33 -4.37
CA GLY A 25 13.55 10.17 -3.94
C GLY A 25 14.58 9.71 -4.96
N THR A 26 14.74 10.41 -6.08
CA THR A 26 15.71 10.06 -7.13
C THR A 26 16.39 11.30 -7.72
N SER A 27 17.37 11.07 -8.58
CA SER A 27 18.00 12.08 -9.44
C SER A 27 17.16 12.46 -10.66
N GLY A 28 16.07 11.73 -10.94
CA GLY A 28 15.14 12.02 -12.04
C GLY A 28 14.11 13.11 -11.70
N SER A 29 13.35 13.53 -12.71
CA SER A 29 12.31 14.55 -12.58
C SER A 29 11.03 14.12 -13.27
N GLY A 30 9.89 14.60 -12.77
CA GLY A 30 8.58 14.31 -13.36
C GLY A 30 7.89 13.13 -12.68
N LYS A 31 6.84 12.59 -13.31
CA LYS A 31 6.03 11.53 -12.69
C LYS A 31 6.57 10.15 -13.02
N VAL A 32 6.66 9.27 -12.03
CA VAL A 32 7.01 7.85 -12.21
C VAL A 32 6.10 7.16 -13.24
N SER A 33 4.81 7.51 -13.27
CA SER A 33 3.83 6.97 -14.22
C SER A 33 4.04 7.43 -15.68
N GLN A 34 5.02 8.29 -15.95
CA GLN A 34 5.38 8.79 -17.28
C GLN A 34 6.75 8.30 -17.76
N VAL A 35 7.43 7.50 -16.94
CA VAL A 35 8.79 7.00 -17.18
C VAL A 35 8.75 5.48 -17.23
N SER A 36 9.36 4.89 -18.25
CA SER A 36 9.50 3.43 -18.39
C SER A 36 10.49 2.85 -17.38
N LEU A 37 10.49 1.54 -17.17
CA LEU A 37 11.49 0.91 -16.31
C LEU A 37 12.92 1.16 -16.82
N GLU A 38 13.14 1.07 -18.12
CA GLU A 38 14.46 1.32 -18.74
C GLU A 38 14.96 2.73 -18.46
N GLU A 39 14.10 3.74 -18.59
CA GLU A 39 14.45 5.12 -18.27
C GLU A 39 14.71 5.29 -16.77
N LEU A 40 13.89 4.69 -15.91
CA LEU A 40 14.04 4.76 -14.44
C LEU A 40 15.38 4.17 -13.97
N LEU A 41 15.87 3.11 -14.63
CA LEU A 41 17.16 2.49 -14.32
C LEU A 41 18.36 3.43 -14.57
N ASN A 42 18.18 4.50 -15.34
CA ASN A 42 19.21 5.53 -15.51
C ASN A 42 19.26 6.52 -14.34
N TYR A 43 18.23 6.56 -13.49
CA TYR A 43 18.21 7.43 -12.30
C TYR A 43 18.87 6.75 -11.11
N PHE A 44 19.23 7.56 -10.12
CA PHE A 44 19.88 7.14 -8.89
C PHE A 44 19.06 7.60 -7.69
N VAL A 45 19.13 6.85 -6.59
CA VAL A 45 18.39 7.16 -5.37
C VAL A 45 18.96 8.42 -4.73
N ARG A 46 18.06 9.31 -4.30
CA ARG A 46 18.37 10.47 -3.48
C ARG A 46 18.22 10.10 -2.02
N GLY A 47 19.28 10.24 -1.25
CA GLY A 47 19.32 10.02 0.20
C GLY A 47 18.47 11.03 0.97
N GLN A 48 18.24 10.76 2.25
CA GLN A 48 17.48 11.66 3.13
C GLN A 48 18.21 12.98 3.39
N ASP A 49 19.54 12.99 3.25
CA ASP A 49 20.41 14.17 3.28
C ASP A 49 20.33 14.99 1.97
N GLY A 50 19.66 14.47 0.94
CA GLY A 50 19.51 15.10 -0.37
C GLY A 50 20.61 14.73 -1.36
N GLU A 51 21.62 13.97 -0.94
CA GLU A 51 22.73 13.52 -1.79
C GLU A 51 22.27 12.44 -2.76
N ILE A 52 22.83 12.45 -3.97
CA ILE A 52 22.59 11.40 -4.95
C ILE A 52 23.58 10.26 -4.69
N THR A 53 23.03 9.07 -4.46
CA THR A 53 23.80 7.85 -4.22
C THR A 53 24.12 7.13 -5.52
N ASP A 54 24.89 6.04 -5.47
CA ASP A 54 25.09 5.15 -6.63
C ASP A 54 24.02 4.03 -6.71
N GLU A 55 23.03 4.05 -5.80
CA GLU A 55 21.98 3.03 -5.70
C GLU A 55 20.84 3.26 -6.70
N LYS A 56 20.18 2.17 -7.10
CA LYS A 56 19.02 2.19 -8.01
C LYS A 56 17.72 1.97 -7.25
N THR A 57 16.63 2.56 -7.76
CA THR A 57 15.29 2.26 -7.26
C THR A 57 14.96 0.79 -7.53
N PRO A 58 14.71 -0.04 -6.49
CA PRO A 58 14.52 -1.46 -6.70
C PRO A 58 13.11 -1.78 -7.24
N LEU A 59 13.02 -2.81 -8.07
CA LEU A 59 11.75 -3.45 -8.39
C LEU A 59 11.20 -4.14 -7.14
N VAL A 60 9.88 -4.04 -6.94
CA VAL A 60 9.22 -4.78 -5.86
C VAL A 60 9.39 -6.29 -6.07
N GLU A 61 9.36 -6.76 -7.32
CA GLU A 61 9.63 -8.16 -7.66
C GLU A 61 10.99 -8.64 -7.16
N ASP A 62 12.06 -7.88 -7.36
CA ASP A 62 13.41 -8.25 -6.91
C ASP A 62 13.47 -8.35 -5.38
N LEU A 63 12.81 -7.43 -4.68
CA LEU A 63 12.70 -7.49 -3.22
C LEU A 63 11.95 -8.75 -2.77
N LEU A 64 10.81 -9.06 -3.39
CA LEU A 64 10.04 -10.26 -3.07
C LEU A 64 10.82 -11.54 -3.36
N ARG A 65 11.57 -11.62 -4.46
CA ARG A 65 12.41 -12.78 -4.81
C ARG A 65 13.57 -12.96 -3.83
N ASN A 66 14.23 -11.87 -3.45
CA ASN A 66 15.43 -11.91 -2.62
C ASN A 66 15.14 -12.26 -1.15
N PHE A 67 14.07 -11.71 -0.58
CA PHE A 67 13.73 -11.96 0.82
C PHE A 67 12.67 -13.05 1.00
N GLY A 68 11.78 -13.25 0.03
CA GLY A 68 10.75 -14.28 0.06
C GLY A 68 9.98 -14.31 1.38
N THR A 69 9.93 -15.49 2.01
CA THR A 69 9.25 -15.73 3.29
C THR A 69 10.05 -15.29 4.53
N LYS A 70 11.31 -14.83 4.38
CA LYS A 70 12.12 -14.30 5.49
C LYS A 70 11.55 -13.00 6.04
N THR A 71 10.69 -12.33 5.28
CA THR A 71 10.08 -11.04 5.61
C THR A 71 8.58 -11.10 5.38
N LYS A 72 7.83 -10.35 6.20
CA LYS A 72 6.44 -9.97 5.92
C LYS A 72 6.40 -8.56 5.37
N TRP A 73 5.57 -8.32 4.38
CA TRP A 73 5.52 -7.08 3.63
C TRP A 73 4.18 -6.37 3.80
N ASN A 74 4.24 -5.06 3.99
CA ASN A 74 3.12 -4.18 3.73
C ASN A 74 3.42 -3.39 2.44
N LEU A 75 2.69 -3.66 1.37
CA LEU A 75 2.86 -2.98 0.09
C LEU A 75 1.85 -1.83 0.02
N ASP A 76 2.28 -0.58 0.23
CA ASP A 76 1.43 0.61 0.17
C ASP A 76 1.25 1.08 -1.29
N LEU A 77 0.12 0.69 -1.88
CA LEU A 77 -0.18 0.90 -3.30
C LEU A 77 -0.52 2.37 -3.57
N LYS A 78 0.41 3.14 -4.14
CA LYS A 78 0.20 4.59 -4.38
C LYS A 78 -0.84 4.90 -5.44
N GLU A 79 -1.04 4.01 -6.41
CA GLU A 79 -2.15 4.10 -7.36
C GLU A 79 -3.48 3.59 -6.79
N GLY A 80 -3.47 2.98 -5.59
CA GLY A 80 -4.65 2.36 -4.99
C GLY A 80 -5.15 1.13 -5.75
N ARG A 81 -4.27 0.46 -6.51
CA ARG A 81 -4.51 -0.81 -7.20
C ARG A 81 -3.20 -1.59 -7.29
N ILE A 82 -3.30 -2.92 -7.29
CA ILE A 82 -2.17 -3.80 -7.56
C ILE A 82 -2.10 -4.07 -9.07
N GLN A 83 -0.89 -4.17 -9.62
CA GLN A 83 -0.66 -4.52 -11.02
C GLN A 83 -0.70 -6.04 -11.19
N GLU A 84 -1.20 -6.51 -12.33
CA GLU A 84 -1.38 -7.94 -12.61
C GLU A 84 -0.04 -8.71 -12.62
N ASN A 85 1.03 -8.09 -13.11
CA ASN A 85 2.38 -8.65 -13.06
C ASN A 85 2.83 -8.89 -11.61
N LEU A 86 2.58 -7.94 -10.71
CA LEU A 86 2.93 -8.09 -9.29
C LEU A 86 2.09 -9.18 -8.62
N THR A 87 0.78 -9.28 -8.92
CA THR A 87 -0.04 -10.41 -8.45
C THR A 87 0.56 -11.75 -8.88
N LYS A 88 0.92 -11.90 -10.16
CA LYS A 88 1.54 -13.13 -10.68
C LYS A 88 2.86 -13.46 -9.98
N VAL A 89 3.70 -12.45 -9.71
CA VAL A 89 4.95 -12.63 -8.95
C VAL A 89 4.65 -13.16 -7.54
N ILE A 90 3.69 -12.56 -6.86
CA ILE A 90 3.29 -12.99 -5.50
C ILE A 90 2.79 -14.44 -5.52
N ASP A 91 1.96 -14.79 -6.51
CA ASP A 91 1.42 -16.14 -6.65
C ASP A 91 2.50 -17.18 -6.96
N ASN A 92 3.40 -16.87 -7.90
CA ASN A 92 4.50 -17.74 -8.28
C ASN A 92 5.48 -17.99 -7.12
N LEU A 93 5.64 -17.01 -6.22
CA LEU A 93 6.50 -17.12 -5.05
C LEU A 93 5.78 -17.69 -3.81
N GLY A 94 4.45 -17.89 -3.87
CA GLY A 94 3.66 -18.38 -2.73
C GLY A 94 3.66 -17.43 -1.53
N LEU A 95 3.68 -16.10 -1.78
CA LEU A 95 3.85 -15.09 -0.73
C LEU A 95 2.54 -14.46 -0.21
N GLN A 96 1.38 -14.99 -0.58
CA GLN A 96 0.08 -14.42 -0.22
C GLN A 96 -0.09 -14.20 1.30
N ASN A 97 0.34 -15.18 2.11
CA ASN A 97 0.31 -15.13 3.57
C ASN A 97 1.37 -14.22 4.22
N HIS A 98 2.32 -13.72 3.41
CA HIS A 98 3.40 -12.84 3.85
C HIS A 98 3.19 -11.39 3.42
N ILE A 99 2.14 -11.10 2.64
CA ILE A 99 1.89 -9.80 2.06
C ILE A 99 0.55 -9.25 2.57
N VAL A 100 0.58 -7.98 2.92
CA VAL A 100 -0.60 -7.14 3.15
C VAL A 100 -0.56 -5.99 2.15
N LEU A 101 -1.64 -5.81 1.39
CA LEU A 101 -1.81 -4.67 0.50
C LEU A 101 -2.45 -3.52 1.27
N SER A 102 -1.79 -2.36 1.30
CA SER A 102 -2.35 -1.11 1.82
C SER A 102 -2.45 -0.05 0.71
N GLY A 103 -2.81 1.18 1.06
CA GLY A 103 -3.06 2.26 0.09
C GLY A 103 -4.45 2.18 -0.54
N LEU A 104 -5.26 1.22 -0.08
CA LEU A 104 -6.57 0.93 -0.64
C LEU A 104 -7.65 1.69 0.12
N LYS A 105 -8.28 2.66 -0.57
CA LYS A 105 -9.52 3.28 -0.09
C LYS A 105 -10.65 2.25 -0.10
N PRO A 106 -11.70 2.41 0.71
CA PRO A 106 -12.81 1.47 0.76
C PRO A 106 -13.47 1.18 -0.60
N SER A 107 -13.45 2.14 -1.52
CA SER A 107 -13.96 1.98 -2.90
C SER A 107 -13.15 0.99 -3.75
N HIS A 108 -11.86 0.81 -3.44
CA HIS A 108 -10.96 -0.07 -4.19
C HIS A 108 -10.85 -1.45 -3.55
N VAL A 109 -11.04 -1.55 -2.23
CA VAL A 109 -10.93 -2.81 -1.46
C VAL A 109 -11.79 -3.92 -2.08
N LYS A 110 -13.07 -3.67 -2.34
CA LYS A 110 -13.97 -4.70 -2.93
C LYS A 110 -13.45 -5.24 -4.26
N ARG A 111 -12.97 -4.37 -5.14
CA ARG A 111 -12.41 -4.79 -6.44
C ARG A 111 -11.12 -5.59 -6.25
N THR A 112 -10.24 -5.14 -5.35
CA THR A 112 -8.99 -5.85 -5.06
C THR A 112 -9.26 -7.24 -4.50
N VAL A 113 -10.20 -7.37 -3.54
CA VAL A 113 -10.57 -8.65 -2.92
C VAL A 113 -11.22 -9.60 -3.93
N VAL A 114 -12.13 -9.12 -4.78
CA VAL A 114 -12.75 -9.96 -5.83
C VAL A 114 -11.71 -10.51 -6.80
N ASN A 115 -10.74 -9.67 -7.21
CA ASN A 115 -9.74 -10.07 -8.18
C ASN A 115 -8.57 -10.85 -7.56
N ASN A 116 -8.33 -10.70 -6.25
CA ASN A 116 -7.20 -11.29 -5.54
C ASN A 116 -7.65 -11.81 -4.15
N PRO A 117 -8.57 -12.80 -4.08
CA PRO A 117 -9.20 -13.21 -2.83
C PRO A 117 -8.21 -13.79 -1.81
N ASN A 118 -7.06 -14.25 -2.25
CA ASN A 118 -6.04 -14.84 -1.38
C ASN A 118 -5.07 -13.80 -0.78
N LEU A 119 -5.12 -12.53 -1.21
CA LEU A 119 -4.22 -11.49 -0.69
C LEU A 119 -4.85 -10.76 0.49
N ASN A 120 -4.06 -10.58 1.55
CA ASN A 120 -4.50 -9.78 2.68
C ASN A 120 -4.55 -8.30 2.29
N VAL A 121 -5.60 -7.61 2.70
CA VAL A 121 -5.87 -6.21 2.43
C VAL A 121 -6.06 -5.46 3.73
N LEU A 122 -5.45 -4.28 3.77
CA LEU A 122 -5.64 -3.28 4.81
C LEU A 122 -6.38 -2.08 4.20
N VAL A 123 -7.40 -1.58 4.91
CA VAL A 123 -8.26 -0.49 4.42
C VAL A 123 -7.74 0.86 4.94
N ASN A 124 -7.39 1.78 4.05
CA ASN A 124 -6.99 3.14 4.42
C ASN A 124 -8.23 4.05 4.48
N LEU A 125 -8.38 4.81 5.57
CA LEU A 125 -9.46 5.79 5.69
C LEU A 125 -9.36 6.88 4.60
N SER A 126 -10.45 7.13 3.88
CA SER A 126 -10.58 8.30 3.01
C SER A 126 -10.60 9.60 3.84
N LYS A 127 -10.41 10.76 3.19
CA LYS A 127 -10.50 12.06 3.87
C LYS A 127 -11.85 12.25 4.61
N VAL A 128 -12.93 11.74 4.03
CA VAL A 128 -14.27 11.78 4.63
C VAL A 128 -14.34 10.85 5.84
N ASP A 129 -13.80 9.64 5.73
CA ASP A 129 -13.75 8.71 6.87
C ASP A 129 -12.90 9.31 8.01
N GLN A 130 -11.76 9.94 7.72
CA GLN A 130 -10.91 10.61 8.70
C GLN A 130 -11.66 11.73 9.44
N LEU A 131 -12.41 12.56 8.72
CA LEU A 131 -13.22 13.63 9.31
C LEU A 131 -14.29 13.07 10.26
N LEU A 132 -15.02 12.04 9.83
CA LEU A 132 -16.12 11.46 10.61
C LEU A 132 -15.62 10.67 11.82
N VAL A 133 -14.47 10.00 11.70
CA VAL A 133 -13.82 9.30 12.82
C VAL A 133 -13.26 10.30 13.85
N ALA A 134 -12.80 11.47 13.42
CA ALA A 134 -12.30 12.52 14.33
C ALA A 134 -13.39 13.11 15.26
N LEU A 135 -14.67 12.99 14.89
CA LEU A 135 -15.80 13.45 15.70
C LEU A 135 -16.02 12.48 16.87
N LYS A 136 -15.58 12.82 18.08
CA LYS A 136 -15.54 11.92 19.26
C LYS A 136 -16.82 11.11 19.51
N PHE A 137 -18.00 11.73 19.37
CA PHE A 137 -19.28 11.06 19.64
C PHE A 137 -19.81 10.23 18.46
N ILE A 138 -19.40 10.55 17.24
CA ILE A 138 -19.87 9.92 16.00
C ILE A 138 -18.91 8.82 15.55
N GLY A 139 -17.60 9.00 15.75
CA GLY A 139 -16.54 8.14 15.23
C GLY A 139 -16.73 6.65 15.56
N PRO A 140 -17.01 6.23 16.81
CA PRO A 140 -17.21 4.82 17.15
C PRO A 140 -18.40 4.20 16.39
N LEU A 141 -19.54 4.90 16.36
CA LEU A 141 -20.74 4.46 15.66
C LEU A 141 -20.51 4.43 14.13
N TYR A 142 -19.80 5.44 13.63
CA TYR A 142 -19.43 5.54 12.23
C TYR A 142 -18.57 4.35 11.81
N VAL A 143 -17.48 4.05 12.53
CA VAL A 143 -16.61 2.90 12.24
C VAL A 143 -17.41 1.60 12.21
N LYS A 144 -18.26 1.39 13.22
CA LYS A 144 -19.11 0.21 13.34
C LYS A 144 -19.98 -0.01 12.09
N TYR A 145 -20.62 1.03 11.55
CA TYR A 145 -21.47 0.87 10.36
C TYR A 145 -20.69 0.92 9.05
N ARG A 146 -19.69 1.79 8.96
CA ARG A 146 -18.93 2.09 7.74
C ARG A 146 -18.12 0.89 7.23
N PHE A 147 -17.55 0.10 8.15
CA PHE A 147 -16.63 -0.98 7.83
C PHE A 147 -17.22 -2.38 8.05
N ARG A 148 -18.45 -2.51 8.56
CA ARG A 148 -19.11 -3.81 8.83
C ARG A 148 -19.16 -4.76 7.64
N SER A 149 -19.44 -4.26 6.44
CA SER A 149 -19.49 -5.11 5.25
C SER A 149 -18.10 -5.49 4.77
N LEU A 150 -17.09 -4.64 5.02
CA LEU A 150 -15.72 -4.92 4.62
C LEU A 150 -15.05 -5.91 5.58
N SER A 151 -15.38 -5.87 6.88
CA SER A 151 -14.81 -6.82 7.86
C SER A 151 -15.31 -8.26 7.68
N GLN A 152 -16.40 -8.46 6.94
CA GLN A 152 -16.90 -9.79 6.60
C GLN A 152 -16.08 -10.47 5.50
N GLU A 153 -15.28 -9.71 4.74
CA GLU A 153 -14.39 -10.26 3.73
C GLU A 153 -13.15 -10.85 4.41
N SER A 154 -12.92 -12.15 4.25
CA SER A 154 -11.79 -12.85 4.89
C SER A 154 -10.41 -12.26 4.54
N SER A 155 -10.30 -11.64 3.37
CA SER A 155 -9.09 -10.98 2.88
C SER A 155 -8.84 -9.63 3.56
N VAL A 156 -9.85 -9.00 4.18
CA VAL A 156 -9.71 -7.71 4.86
C VAL A 156 -9.32 -7.93 6.30
N ILE A 157 -8.04 -7.72 6.62
CA ILE A 157 -7.48 -8.09 7.93
C ILE A 157 -7.26 -6.90 8.86
N ALA A 158 -7.27 -5.67 8.34
CA ALA A 158 -6.91 -4.48 9.10
C ALA A 158 -7.49 -3.18 8.53
N ILE A 159 -7.50 -2.15 9.36
CA ILE A 159 -7.84 -0.76 9.01
C ILE A 159 -6.65 0.12 9.37
N ASN A 160 -6.12 0.88 8.41
CA ASN A 160 -5.08 1.87 8.65
C ASN A 160 -5.68 3.26 8.88
N MET A 161 -5.35 3.81 10.04
CA MET A 161 -5.89 5.06 10.54
C MET A 161 -4.81 5.86 11.26
N HIS A 162 -4.84 7.18 11.04
CA HIS A 162 -3.89 8.08 11.67
C HIS A 162 -4.08 8.07 13.20
N TYR A 163 -2.98 7.95 13.94
CA TYR A 163 -2.98 7.77 15.41
C TYR A 163 -3.77 8.86 16.17
N ARG A 164 -3.81 10.09 15.64
CA ARG A 164 -4.59 11.21 16.21
C ARG A 164 -6.10 10.98 16.27
N TYR A 165 -6.63 10.05 15.47
CA TYR A 165 -8.05 9.72 15.44
C TYR A 165 -8.39 8.50 16.32
N ILE A 166 -7.41 7.91 17.01
CA ILE A 166 -7.59 6.71 17.80
C ILE A 166 -8.08 7.03 19.21
N SER A 167 -9.06 6.25 19.68
CA SER A 167 -9.45 6.18 21.08
C SER A 167 -9.65 4.73 21.52
N LYS A 168 -9.61 4.47 22.83
CA LYS A 168 -9.96 3.15 23.38
C LYS A 168 -11.36 2.68 22.97
N HIS A 169 -12.27 3.60 22.67
CA HIS A 169 -13.61 3.22 22.20
C HIS A 169 -13.58 2.78 20.73
N ILE A 170 -12.88 3.52 19.87
CA ILE A 170 -12.70 3.16 18.46
C ILE A 170 -12.01 1.80 18.32
N ILE A 171 -10.92 1.56 19.06
CA ILE A 171 -10.23 0.25 19.06
C ILE A 171 -11.20 -0.88 19.42
N ARG A 172 -12.02 -0.69 20.45
CA ARG A 172 -13.03 -1.67 20.87
C ARG A 172 -14.11 -1.90 19.82
N GLU A 173 -14.51 -0.89 19.06
CA GLU A 173 -15.49 -1.08 17.97
C GLU A 173 -14.86 -1.79 16.77
N ILE A 174 -13.59 -1.51 16.44
CA ILE A 174 -12.87 -2.21 15.35
C ILE A 174 -12.69 -3.69 15.70
N HIS A 175 -12.33 -4.04 16.94
CA HIS A 175 -12.17 -5.44 17.34
C HIS A 175 -13.49 -6.23 17.43
N LYS A 176 -14.65 -5.58 17.30
CA LYS A 176 -15.97 -6.23 17.25
C LYS A 176 -16.47 -6.46 15.81
N LEU A 177 -15.79 -5.89 14.82
CA LEU A 177 -16.12 -6.03 13.41
C LEU A 177 -15.74 -7.42 12.90
#